data_AF-A0A7W1QIQ6-F1
#
_entry.id   AF-A0A7W1QIQ6-F1
#
_cell.length_a   1.000
_cell.length_b   1.000
_cell.length_c   1.000
_cell.angle_alpha   90.00
_cell.angle_beta   90.00
_cell.angle_gamma   90.00
#
_symmetry.space_group_name_H-M   'P 1'
#
loop_
_entity.id
_entity.type
_entity.pdbx_description
1 polymer ?
#
loop_
_entity_poly.entity_id
_entity_poly.type
_entity_poly.pdbx_seq_one_letter_code
_entity_poly.pdbx_strand_id
1 'polypeptide(L)'
;MAKKTDQNQELDSVYVLKIVLYLVLGSQWLRIITKGDTELPIPVGALIGLLFIAHDHFKIDRKVEYAVLLMAMFVGFWLPMGLELTFN
;
A
#
# COMPACT_ATOMS: atom_id res chain seq x y z
N MET A 1 32.16 21.18 -17.92
CA MET A 1 30.92 21.34 -17.14
C MET A 1 30.51 19.95 -16.66
N ALA A 2 30.59 19.67 -15.37
CA ALA A 2 30.25 18.34 -14.83
C ALA A 2 28.72 18.17 -14.81
N LYS A 3 28.23 17.09 -15.45
CA LYS A 3 26.82 16.71 -15.60
C LYS A 3 26.23 16.39 -14.21
N LYS A 4 25.55 17.37 -13.59
CA LYS A 4 24.81 17.23 -12.31
C LYS A 4 23.37 16.72 -12.51
N THR A 5 23.11 15.88 -13.50
CA THR A 5 21.74 15.48 -13.86
C THR A 5 21.32 14.14 -13.26
N ASP A 6 22.25 13.24 -12.97
CA ASP A 6 21.90 11.84 -12.64
C ASP A 6 21.41 11.63 -11.19
N GLN A 7 21.96 12.32 -10.18
CA GLN A 7 21.60 12.08 -8.77
C GLN A 7 20.16 12.46 -8.41
N ASN A 8 19.59 13.48 -9.07
CA ASN A 8 18.22 13.92 -8.78
C ASN A 8 17.18 13.00 -9.44
N GLN A 9 17.55 12.36 -10.55
CA GLN A 9 16.69 11.47 -11.32
C GLN A 9 16.60 10.06 -10.68
N GLU A 10 17.67 9.60 -10.03
CA GLU A 10 17.63 8.38 -9.20
C GLU A 10 16.68 8.51 -8.00
N LEU A 11 16.68 9.66 -7.32
CA LEU A 11 15.78 9.92 -6.18
C LEU A 11 14.30 9.91 -6.59
N ASP A 12 13.99 10.39 -7.80
CA ASP A 12 12.63 10.44 -8.32
C ASP A 12 12.08 9.04 -8.69
N SER A 13 12.93 8.18 -9.25
CA SER A 13 12.54 6.81 -9.58
C SER A 13 12.23 5.98 -8.32
N VAL A 14 13.05 6.15 -7.26
CA VAL A 14 12.83 5.50 -5.96
C VAL A 14 11.55 6.03 -5.31
N TYR A 15 11.27 7.32 -5.45
CA TYR A 15 10.03 7.93 -4.95
C TYR A 15 8.78 7.32 -5.60
N VAL A 16 8.76 7.24 -6.93
CA VAL A 16 7.65 6.62 -7.68
C VAL A 16 7.47 5.16 -7.29
N LEU A 17 8.56 4.40 -7.19
CA LEU A 17 8.51 3.01 -6.74
C LEU A 17 7.87 2.89 -5.35
N LYS A 18 8.20 3.78 -4.43
CA LYS A 18 7.63 3.80 -3.08
C LYS A 18 6.13 4.08 -3.07
N ILE A 19 5.67 5.02 -3.89
CA ILE A 19 4.22 5.29 -4.06
C ILE A 19 3.50 4.05 -4.60
N VAL A 20 4.05 3.43 -5.64
CA VAL A 20 3.47 2.22 -6.24
C VAL A 20 3.42 1.09 -5.22
N LEU A 21 4.47 0.93 -4.40
CA LEU A 21 4.51 -0.04 -3.32
C LEU A 21 3.36 0.18 -2.31
N TYR A 22 3.17 1.40 -1.84
CA TYR A 22 2.08 1.71 -0.91
C TYR A 22 0.69 1.56 -1.53
N LEU A 23 0.56 1.83 -2.84
CA LEU A 23 -0.68 1.61 -3.57
C LEU A 23 -1.01 0.11 -3.65
N VAL A 24 -0.03 -0.71 -4.04
CA VAL A 24 -0.21 -2.17 -4.15
C VAL A 24 -0.46 -2.79 -2.79
N LEU A 25 0.28 -2.38 -1.76
CA LEU A 25 0.09 -2.88 -0.39
C LEU A 25 -1.26 -2.44 0.16
N GLY A 26 -1.60 -1.15 0.08
CA GLY A 26 -2.85 -0.62 0.61
C GLY A 26 -4.09 -1.26 0.00
N SER A 27 -4.01 -1.72 -1.25
CA SER A 27 -5.13 -2.36 -1.93
C SER A 27 -5.36 -3.83 -1.54
N GLN A 28 -4.47 -4.47 -0.75
CA GLN A 28 -4.63 -5.87 -0.38
C GLN A 28 -5.58 -6.04 0.81
N TRP A 29 -6.66 -6.78 0.58
CA TRP A 29 -7.61 -7.19 1.60
C TRP A 29 -7.55 -8.70 1.83
N LEU A 30 -7.73 -9.10 3.08
CA LEU A 30 -7.97 -10.50 3.44
C LEU A 30 -9.46 -10.65 3.72
N ARG A 31 -10.16 -11.42 2.90
CA ARG A 31 -11.60 -11.67 3.03
C ARG A 31 -11.80 -13.07 3.56
N ILE A 32 -12.35 -13.19 4.76
CA ILE A 32 -12.64 -14.48 5.38
C ILE A 32 -14.12 -14.78 5.12
N ILE A 33 -14.37 -15.85 4.36
CA ILE A 33 -15.72 -16.28 3.98
C ILE A 33 -16.08 -17.50 4.82
N THR A 34 -17.10 -17.36 5.66
CA THR A 34 -17.61 -18.44 6.51
C THR A 34 -18.84 -19.08 5.85
N LYS A 35 -19.12 -20.35 6.18
CA LYS A 35 -20.29 -21.12 5.68
C LYS A 35 -21.65 -20.42 5.72
N GLY A 36 -21.81 -19.36 6.50
CA GLY A 36 -23.04 -18.58 6.63
C GLY A 36 -23.08 -17.31 5.78
N ASP A 37 -22.34 -17.26 4.66
CA ASP A 37 -22.25 -16.10 3.75
C ASP A 37 -21.77 -14.80 4.42
N THR A 38 -21.18 -14.94 5.61
CA THR A 38 -20.61 -13.82 6.35
C THR A 38 -19.19 -13.61 5.85
N GLU A 39 -18.97 -12.44 5.25
CA GLU A 39 -17.67 -11.98 4.82
C GLU A 39 -17.09 -11.02 5.86
N LEU A 40 -15.88 -11.32 6.33
CA LEU A 40 -15.10 -10.41 7.18
C LEU A 40 -13.89 -9.89 6.40
N PRO A 41 -13.95 -8.66 5.85
CA PRO A 41 -12.84 -8.04 5.15
C PRO A 41 -11.87 -7.36 6.14
N ILE A 42 -10.61 -7.76 6.11
CA ILE A 42 -9.53 -7.23 6.94
C ILE A 42 -8.50 -6.53 6.02
N PRO A 43 -8.19 -5.24 6.23
CA PRO A 43 -7.25 -4.50 5.38
C PRO A 43 -5.79 -4.81 5.73
N VAL A 44 -5.39 -6.07 5.59
CA VAL A 44 -4.06 -6.56 6.01
C VAL A 44 -2.94 -5.78 5.30
N GLY A 45 -3.12 -5.48 4.02
CA GLY A 45 -2.13 -4.72 3.26
C GLY A 45 -1.95 -3.28 3.74
N ALA A 46 -3.02 -2.62 4.17
CA ALA A 46 -2.95 -1.28 4.77
C ALA A 46 -2.25 -1.32 6.15
N LEU A 47 -2.52 -2.35 6.97
CA LEU A 47 -1.84 -2.53 8.25
C LEU A 47 -0.33 -2.72 8.07
N ILE A 48 0.08 -3.55 7.11
CA ILE A 48 1.50 -3.75 6.76
C ILE A 48 2.10 -2.44 6.25
N GLY A 49 1.42 -1.74 5.34
CA GLY A 49 1.88 -0.45 4.82
C GLY A 49 2.08 0.59 5.92
N LEU A 50 1.20 0.62 6.93
CA LEU A 50 1.32 1.51 8.08
C LEU A 50 2.59 1.23 8.89
N LEU A 51 2.94 -0.05 9.09
CA LEU A 51 4.19 -0.46 9.76
C LEU A 51 5.41 -0.02 8.96
N PHE A 52 5.37 -0.12 7.63
CA PHE A 52 6.43 0.39 6.76
C PHE A 52 6.61 1.90 6.89
N ILE A 53 5.52 2.69 6.90
CA ILE A 53 5.60 4.16 7.09
C ILE A 53 6.10 4.51 8.51
N ALA A 54 5.73 3.72 9.52
CA ALA A 54 6.16 3.96 10.90
C ALA A 54 7.66 3.71 11.07
N HIS A 55 8.19 2.64 10.46
CA HIS A 55 9.60 2.27 10.56
C HIS A 55 10.50 3.18 9.72
N ASP A 56 10.02 3.64 8.57
CA ASP A 56 10.84 4.37 7.63
C ASP A 56 10.89 5.87 7.94
N HIS A 57 12.09 6.40 8.19
CA HIS A 57 12.32 7.83 8.50
C HIS A 57 12.89 8.60 7.30
N PHE A 58 12.62 8.14 6.08
CA PHE A 58 13.14 8.77 4.86
C PHE A 58 12.43 10.11 4.54
N LYS A 59 13.12 10.94 3.75
CA LYS A 59 12.88 12.37 3.48
C LYS A 59 11.59 12.72 2.72
N ILE A 60 10.67 11.77 2.55
CA ILE A 60 9.37 12.01 1.92
C ILE A 60 8.41 12.54 2.97
N ASP A 61 7.56 13.49 2.59
CA ASP A 61 6.49 13.97 3.45
C ASP A 61 5.55 12.80 3.73
N ARG A 62 5.64 12.20 4.94
CA ARG A 62 4.87 11.02 5.38
C ARG A 62 3.38 11.14 5.09
N LYS A 63 2.87 12.37 5.00
CA LYS A 63 1.49 12.72 4.62
C LYS A 63 1.08 12.10 3.28
N VAL A 64 1.96 12.12 2.26
CA VAL A 64 1.66 11.56 0.94
C VAL A 64 1.55 10.04 1.02
N GLU A 65 2.45 9.39 1.77
CA GLU A 65 2.44 7.93 1.95
C GLU A 65 1.14 7.48 2.65
N TYR A 66 0.75 8.17 3.73
CA TYR A 66 -0.53 7.91 4.40
C TYR A 66 -1.73 8.15 3.48
N ALA A 67 -1.71 9.23 2.68
CA ALA A 67 -2.79 9.53 1.76
C ALA A 67 -2.95 8.43 0.69
N VAL A 68 -1.85 8.03 0.05
CA VAL A 68 -1.86 6.97 -0.96
C VAL A 68 -2.31 5.64 -0.36
N LEU A 69 -1.79 5.29 0.83
CA LEU A 69 -2.15 4.05 1.51
C LEU A 69 -3.64 4.01 1.89
N LEU A 70 -4.18 5.10 2.45
CA LEU A 70 -5.59 5.22 2.81
C LEU A 70 -6.50 5.20 1.58
N MET A 71 -6.11 5.88 0.51
CA MET A 71 -6.86 5.85 -0.75
C MET A 71 -6.87 4.45 -1.36
N ALA A 72 -5.73 3.77 -1.38
CA ALA A 72 -5.62 2.41 -1.90
C ALA A 72 -6.44 1.41 -1.05
N MET A 73 -6.42 1.56 0.28
CA MET A 73 -7.29 0.79 1.18
C MET A 73 -8.77 1.01 0.87
N PHE A 74 -9.19 2.28 0.79
CA PHE A 74 -10.58 2.64 0.55
C PHE A 74 -11.08 2.17 -0.82
N VAL A 75 -10.30 2.38 -1.88
CA VAL A 75 -10.64 1.93 -3.24
C VAL A 75 -10.59 0.40 -3.32
N GLY A 76 -9.56 -0.22 -2.73
CA GLY A 76 -9.38 -1.68 -2.69
C GLY A 76 -10.52 -2.41 -1.99
N PHE A 77 -11.20 -1.78 -1.04
CA PHE A 77 -12.36 -2.36 -0.34
C PHE A 77 -13.48 -2.77 -1.31
N TRP A 78 -13.68 -1.99 -2.38
CA TRP A 78 -14.74 -2.24 -3.36
C TRP A 78 -14.33 -3.22 -4.46
N LEU A 79 -13.05 -3.59 -4.51
CA LEU A 79 -12.49 -4.46 -5.52
C LEU A 79 -12.25 -5.86 -4.92
N PRO A 80 -12.42 -6.94 -5.70
CA PRO A 80 -12.03 -8.29 -5.29
C PRO A 80 -10.50 -8.44 -5.40
N MET A 81 -9.76 -7.62 -4.65
CA MET A 81 -8.31 -7.61 -4.60
C MET A 81 -7.80 -8.14 -3.26
N GLY A 82 -6.83 -9.04 -3.33
CA GLY A 82 -6.19 -9.66 -2.17
C GLY A 82 -6.46 -11.16 -2.09
N LEU A 83 -6.66 -11.66 -0.87
CA LEU A 83 -6.80 -13.09 -0.59
C LEU A 83 -8.18 -13.41 -0.01
N GLU A 84 -8.79 -14.46 -0.54
CA GLU A 84 -10.06 -15.00 -0.05
C GLU A 84 -9.78 -16.34 0.65
N LEU A 85 -10.11 -16.42 1.93
CA LEU A 85 -10.01 -17.65 2.72
C LEU A 85 -11.43 -18.17 2.98
N THR A 86 -11.76 -19.28 2.31
CA THR A 86 -13.05 -19.97 2.47
C THR A 86 -12.87 -21.18 3.38
N PHE A 87 -13.59 -21.19 4.50
CA PHE A 87 -13.59 -22.32 5.43
C PHE A 87 -14.83 -23.20 5.18
N ASN A 88 -14.58 -24.38 4.62
CA ASN A 88 -15.59 -25.42 4.35
C ASN A 88 -15.75 -26.43 5.50
#